data_AF-A0A4Y8KBZ9-F1
#
_entry.id   AF-A0A4Y8KBZ9-F1
#
_cell.length_a   1.000
_cell.length_b   1.000
_cell.length_c   1.000
_cell.angle_alpha   90.00
_cell.angle_beta   90.00
_cell.angle_gamma   90.00
#
_symmetry.space_group_name_H-M   'P 1'
#
loop_
_entity.id
_entity.type
_entity.pdbx_description
1 polymer ?
#
loop_
_entity_poly.entity_id
_entity_poly.type
_entity_poly.pdbx_seq_one_letter_code
_entity_poly.pdbx_strand_id
1 'polypeptide(L)' 'AGGAQHVIFGTTGNILYLGDTVRCFTPKQRAAISARDDGCIIPGCTIPARWSEIHHVIPWHQHGPTNIDNGTSY' A
#
# COMPACT_ATOMS: atom_id res chain seq x y z
N ALA A 1 -16.37 17.18 2.34
CA ALA A 1 -15.57 16.57 3.41
C ALA A 1 -14.10 16.76 3.05
N GLY A 2 -13.36 17.59 3.79
CA GLY A 2 -11.93 17.84 3.54
C GLY A 2 -11.10 16.85 4.35
N GLY A 3 -10.50 15.87 3.69
CA GLY A 3 -9.55 14.95 4.30
C GLY A 3 -8.15 15.56 4.30
N ALA A 4 -7.42 15.45 5.41
CA ALA A 4 -6.00 15.76 5.45
C ALA A 4 -5.21 14.49 5.06
N GLN A 5 -4.35 14.60 4.04
CA GLN A 5 -3.47 13.52 3.63
C GLN A 5 -2.05 13.84 4.08
N HIS A 6 -1.43 12.89 4.79
CA HIS A 6 -0.03 13.01 5.17
C HIS A 6 0.82 12.57 3.96
N VAL A 7 1.77 13.43 3.57
CA VAL A 7 2.61 13.23 2.39
C VAL A 7 4.08 13.37 2.79
N ILE A 8 4.89 12.35 2.52
CA ILE A 8 6.34 12.42 2.72
C ILE A 8 7.00 12.52 1.36
N PHE A 9 7.89 13.50 1.20
CA PHE A 9 8.71 13.66 0.00
C PHE A 9 10.09 13.07 0.24
N GLY A 10 10.59 12.35 -0.76
CA GLY A 10 11.97 11.95 -0.85
C GLY A 10 12.84 13.11 -1.29
N THR A 11 14.14 12.96 -1.08
CA THR A 11 15.15 13.99 -1.38
C THR A 11 15.22 14.39 -2.85
N THR A 12 14.67 13.57 -3.75
CA THR A 12 14.57 13.82 -5.19
C THR A 12 13.18 14.32 -5.63
N GLY A 13 12.29 14.68 -4.69
CA GLY A 13 10.93 15.14 -4.97
C GLY A 13 9.91 14.02 -5.22
N ASN A 14 10.32 12.75 -5.09
CA ASN A 14 9.42 11.61 -5.21
C ASN A 14 8.49 11.52 -3.99
N ILE A 15 7.21 11.18 -4.21
CA ILE A 15 6.27 10.92 -3.11
C ILE A 15 6.63 9.57 -2.48
N LEU A 16 7.13 9.58 -1.25
CA LEU A 16 7.48 8.38 -0.47
C LEU A 16 6.29 7.85 0.33
N TYR A 17 5.34 8.71 0.68
CA TYR A 17 4.16 8.33 1.43
C TYR A 17 3.00 9.21 1.02
N LEU A 18 1.83 8.60 0.81
CA LEU A 18 0.55 9.25 0.61
C LEU A 18 -0.46 8.40 1.37
N GLY A 19 -0.99 8.88 2.50
CA GLY A 19 -2.05 8.19 3.24
C GLY A 19 -3.41 8.70 2.80
N ASP A 20 -4.37 7.81 2.52
CA ASP A 20 -5.70 8.19 2.06
C ASP A 20 -6.82 7.74 3.03
N THR A 21 -7.90 8.53 3.08
CA THR A 21 -9.15 8.21 3.80
C THR A 21 -10.02 7.20 3.04
N VAL A 22 -9.71 6.95 1.77
CA VAL A 22 -10.46 5.99 0.94
C VAL A 22 -9.99 4.55 1.21
N ARG A 23 -10.91 3.60 1.03
CA ARG A 23 -10.64 2.17 1.29
C ARG A 23 -9.57 1.59 0.37
N CYS A 24 -9.54 1.99 -0.89
CA CYS A 24 -8.71 1.32 -1.90
C CYS A 24 -7.34 1.99 -2.04
N PHE A 25 -6.29 1.18 -2.13
CA PHE A 25 -4.95 1.67 -2.47
C PHE A 25 -4.94 2.28 -3.87
N THR A 26 -4.32 3.46 -3.99
CA THR A 26 -4.04 4.12 -5.28
C THR A 26 -3.07 3.28 -6.12
N PRO A 27 -3.05 3.44 -7.46
CA PRO A 27 -2.09 2.72 -8.31
C PRO A 27 -0.63 2.87 -7.89
N LYS A 28 -0.23 4.05 -7.39
CA LYS A 28 1.13 4.30 -6.90
C LYS A 28 1.43 3.56 -5.60
N GLN A 29 0.49 3.54 -4.65
CA GLN A 29 0.64 2.75 -3.42
C GLN A 29 0.74 1.26 -3.75
N ARG A 30 -0.09 0.76 -4.68
CA ARG A 30 -0.03 -0.63 -5.14
C ARG A 30 1.34 -0.98 -5.72
N ALA A 31 1.88 -0.14 -6.59
CA ALA A 31 3.21 -0.35 -7.18
C ALA A 31 4.32 -0.35 -6.12
N ALA A 32 4.26 0.55 -5.13
CA ALA A 32 5.22 0.60 -4.03
C ALA A 32 5.18 -0.67 -3.16
N ILE A 33 3.97 -1.15 -2.81
CA ILE A 33 3.79 -2.38 -2.04
C ILE A 33 4.31 -3.58 -2.82
N SER A 34 3.96 -3.70 -4.11
CA SER A 34 4.46 -4.77 -4.98
C SER A 34 5.98 -4.77 -5.11
N ALA A 35 6.62 -3.59 -5.18
CA ALA A 35 8.07 -3.48 -5.23
C ALA A 35 8.74 -3.82 -3.89
N ARG A 36 8.07 -3.55 -2.75
CA ARG A 36 8.57 -3.90 -1.41
C ARG A 36 8.44 -5.39 -1.12
N ASP A 37 7.30 -5.97 -1.48
CA ASP A 37 6.94 -7.34 -1.13
C ASP A 37 7.50 -8.38 -2.14
N ASP A 38 8.02 -7.93 -3.28
CA ASP A 38 8.61 -8.74 -4.37
C ASP A 38 7.70 -9.87 -4.90
N GLY A 39 6.39 -9.77 -4.66
CA GLY A 39 5.42 -10.83 -4.94
C GLY A 39 4.45 -11.05 -3.79
N CYS A 40 3.76 -12.19 -3.83
CA CYS A 40 2.98 -12.68 -2.70
C CYS A 40 3.92 -12.97 -1.50
N ILE A 41 3.60 -12.42 -0.32
CA ILE A 41 4.43 -12.61 0.89
C ILE A 41 4.24 -13.99 1.56
N ILE A 42 3.27 -14.80 1.10
CA ILE A 42 3.00 -16.12 1.68
C ILE A 42 4.21 -17.04 1.41
N PRO A 43 4.81 -17.67 2.45
CA PRO A 43 5.94 -18.56 2.27
C PRO A 43 5.67 -19.67 1.24
N GLY A 44 6.52 -19.77 0.23
CA GLY A 44 6.39 -20.76 -0.84
C GLY A 44 5.44 -20.37 -1.98
N CYS A 45 4.77 -19.21 -1.90
CA CYS A 45 4.02 -18.68 -3.02
C CYS A 45 4.95 -18.02 -4.03
N THR A 46 4.79 -18.36 -5.32
CA THR A 46 5.57 -17.78 -6.43
C THR A 46 4.71 -16.91 -7.34
N ILE A 47 3.51 -16.53 -6.88
CA ILE A 47 2.61 -15.70 -7.67
C ILE A 47 3.22 -14.29 -7.78
N PRO A 48 3.42 -13.77 -9.00
CA PRO A 48 3.92 -12.42 -9.20
C PRO A 48 2.96 -11.39 -8.61
N ALA A 49 3.48 -10.26 -8.10
CA ALA A 49 2.66 -9.22 -7.46
C ALA A 49 1.51 -8.68 -8.32
N ARG A 50 1.63 -8.73 -9.67
CA ARG A 50 0.55 -8.35 -10.61
C ARG A 50 -0.65 -9.29 -10.60
N TRP A 51 -0.50 -10.49 -10.05
CA TRP A 51 -1.51 -11.53 -9.91
C TRP A 51 -1.94 -11.75 -8.46
N SER A 52 -1.30 -11.06 -7.51
CA SER A 52 -1.68 -11.02 -6.11
C SER A 52 -2.59 -9.82 -5.84
N GLU A 53 -3.42 -9.94 -4.80
CA GLU A 53 -4.18 -8.81 -4.29
C GLU A 53 -3.33 -8.02 -3.30
N ILE A 54 -3.83 -6.85 -2.91
CA ILE A 54 -3.22 -6.04 -1.86
C ILE A 54 -4.25 -5.87 -0.76
N HIS A 55 -3.87 -6.30 0.42
CA HIS A 55 -4.70 -6.32 1.61
C HIS A 55 -4.16 -5.36 2.66
N HIS A 56 -5.06 -4.85 3.50
CA HIS A 56 -4.62 -4.13 4.70
C HIS A 56 -4.16 -5.12 5.77
N VAL A 57 -3.04 -4.82 6.43
CA VAL A 57 -2.56 -5.58 7.61
C VAL A 57 -3.51 -5.34 8.79
N ILE A 58 -3.74 -4.07 9.13
CA ILE A 58 -4.81 -3.64 10.01
C ILE A 58 -6.05 -3.41 9.15
N PRO A 59 -7.15 -4.16 9.32
CA PRO A 59 -8.31 -4.05 8.45
C PRO A 59 -8.86 -2.62 8.40
N TRP A 60 -9.23 -2.17 7.19
CA TRP A 60 -9.80 -0.83 7.00
C TRP A 60 -11.04 -0.58 7.89
N HIS A 61 -11.89 -1.59 8.08
CA HIS A 61 -13.08 -1.49 8.94
C HIS A 61 -12.75 -1.33 10.44
N GLN A 62 -11.51 -1.61 10.84
CA GLN A 62 -10.97 -1.36 12.18
C GLN A 62 -10.15 -0.07 12.22
N HIS A 63 -10.42 0.85 11.28
CA HIS A 63 -9.70 2.11 11.13
C HIS A 63 -8.22 1.97 10.74
N GLY A 64 -7.85 0.85 10.10
CA GLY A 64 -6.54 0.70 9.49
C GLY A 64 -6.32 1.73 8.38
N PRO A 65 -5.18 2.45 8.37
CA PRO A 65 -4.92 3.48 7.35
C PRO A 65 -4.69 2.87 5.98
N THR A 66 -5.11 3.56 4.91
CA THR A 66 -4.76 3.18 3.53
C THR A 66 -3.45 3.88 3.16
N ASN A 67 -2.34 3.25 3.51
CA ASN A 67 -0.98 3.69 3.18
C ASN A 67 -0.07 2.48 2.87
N ILE A 68 1.13 2.75 2.34
CA ILE A 68 2.04 1.68 1.92
C ILE A 68 2.46 0.77 3.09
N ASP A 69 2.58 1.30 4.31
CA ASP A 69 3.04 0.55 5.48
C ASP A 69 2.00 -0.44 5.98
N ASN A 70 0.72 -0.12 5.81
CA ASN A 70 -0.40 -0.98 6.21
C ASN A 70 -0.96 -1.81 5.04
N GLY A 71 -0.36 -1.77 3.86
CA GLY A 71 -0.75 -2.62 2.73
C GLY A 71 0.26 -3.74 2.51
N THR A 72 -0.18 -4.94 2.15
CA THR A 72 0.71 -6.07 1.82
C THR A 72 0.12 -6.91 0.69
N SER A 73 0.99 -7.51 -0.12
CA SER A 73 0.60 -8.34 -1.26
C SER A 73 0.54 -9.80 -0.89
N TYR A 74 -0.65 -10.40 -0.93
CA TYR A 74 -0.82 -11.85 -0.90
C TYR A 74 -2.11 -12.30 -1.56
#